data_AF-A0A4Q3AN15-F1
#
_entry.id   AF-A0A4Q3AN15-F1
#
_cell.length_a   1.000
_cell.length_b   1.000
_cell.length_c   1.000
_cell.angle_alpha   90.00
_cell.angle_beta   90.00
_cell.angle_gamma   90.00
#
_symmetry.space_group_name_H-M   'P 1'
#
loop_
_entity.id
_entity.type
_entity.pdbx_description
1 polymer ?
#
loop_
_entity_poly.entity_id
_entity_poly.type
_entity_poly.pdbx_seq_one_letter_code
_entity_poly.pdbx_strand_id
1 'polypeptide(L)'
;METVLQLPDSEEPCTIKEVVEALRKEKLYPRHESKNWGDWIHFEGSRTVISIESMRGLTSSATIEHSEDEAEELTPSILRAFGRLKWIGIGEDGEYPLD
;
A
#
# COMPACT_ATOMS: atom_id res chain seq x y z
N MET A 1 -2.77 -13.88 -2.80
CA MET A 1 -3.97 -13.23 -2.21
C MET A 1 -3.93 -11.75 -2.54
N GLU A 2 -5.07 -11.08 -2.68
CA GLU A 2 -5.11 -9.63 -2.95
C GLU A 2 -5.73 -8.87 -1.78
N THR A 3 -5.24 -7.66 -1.53
CA THR A 3 -5.82 -6.73 -0.55
C THR A 3 -5.97 -5.35 -1.19
N VAL A 4 -7.20 -4.85 -1.24
CA VAL A 4 -7.51 -3.53 -1.78
C VAL A 4 -7.52 -2.52 -0.64
N LEU A 5 -6.82 -1.42 -0.84
CA LEU A 5 -6.73 -0.30 0.10
C LEU A 5 -7.20 0.99 -0.56
N GLN A 6 -7.85 1.83 0.22
CA GLN A 6 -8.31 3.13 -0.23
C GLN A 6 -8.11 4.18 0.87
N LEU A 7 -7.81 5.41 0.49
CA LEU A 7 -7.90 6.55 1.38
C LEU A 7 -9.36 7.05 1.40
N PRO A 8 -9.98 7.23 2.58
CA PRO A 8 -11.35 7.75 2.67
C PRO A 8 -11.50 9.10 1.97
N ASP A 9 -12.65 9.36 1.32
CA ASP A 9 -12.93 10.61 0.60
C ASP A 9 -12.85 11.88 1.49
N SER A 10 -12.97 11.70 2.81
CA SER A 10 -12.85 12.77 3.80
C SER A 10 -11.39 13.16 4.12
N GLU A 11 -10.41 12.36 3.73
CA GLU A 11 -8.99 12.58 4.01
C GLU A 11 -8.27 13.22 2.81
N GLU A 12 -7.22 13.98 3.09
CA GLU A 12 -6.41 14.60 2.04
C GLU A 12 -5.55 13.54 1.33
N PRO A 13 -5.53 13.49 -0.03
CA PRO A 13 -4.69 12.56 -0.76
C PRO A 13 -3.23 12.66 -0.35
N CYS A 14 -2.58 11.52 -0.13
CA CYS A 14 -1.15 11.49 0.17
C CYS A 14 -0.33 11.32 -1.10
N THR A 15 0.96 11.62 -1.01
CA THR A 15 1.93 11.43 -2.09
C THR A 15 2.52 10.02 -2.07
N ILE A 16 2.97 9.54 -3.24
CA ILE A 16 3.71 8.26 -3.32
C ILE A 16 4.95 8.26 -2.42
N LYS A 17 5.56 9.43 -2.22
CA LYS A 17 6.71 9.60 -1.32
C LYS A 17 6.33 9.32 0.14
N GLU A 18 5.18 9.80 0.60
CA GLU A 18 4.69 9.54 1.96
C GLU A 18 4.39 8.05 2.17
N VAL A 19 3.83 7.38 1.16
CA VAL A 19 3.64 5.90 1.19
C VAL A 19 4.98 5.18 1.35
N VAL A 20 5.98 5.52 0.52
CA VAL A 20 7.32 4.92 0.60
C VAL A 20 7.99 5.19 1.96
N GLU A 21 7.83 6.40 2.50
CA GLU A 21 8.35 6.76 3.83
C GLU A 21 7.64 6.00 4.96
N ALA A 22 6.32 5.82 4.88
CA ALA A 22 5.57 5.04 5.86
C ALA A 22 6.01 3.56 5.87
N LEU A 23 6.20 2.96 4.69
CA LEU A 23 6.71 1.58 4.57
C LEU A 23 8.11 1.44 5.18
N ARG A 24 9.00 2.43 4.96
CA ARG A 24 10.34 2.44 5.57
C ARG A 24 10.30 2.55 7.09
N LYS A 25 9.32 3.26 7.67
CA LYS A 25 9.14 3.35 9.14
C LYS A 25 8.77 2.00 9.75
N GLU A 26 8.13 1.12 8.99
CA GLU A 26 7.85 -0.27 9.36
C GLU A 26 9.04 -1.22 9.10
N LYS A 27 10.24 -0.66 8.91
CA LYS A 27 11.50 -1.39 8.63
C LYS A 27 11.45 -2.24 7.35
N LEU A 28 10.57 -1.87 6.41
CA LEU A 28 10.55 -2.44 5.07
C LEU A 28 11.54 -1.69 4.16
N TYR A 29 11.98 -2.36 3.09
CA TYR A 29 12.91 -1.81 2.11
C TYR A 29 12.24 -1.67 0.74
N PRO A 30 11.28 -0.74 0.58
CA PRO A 30 10.53 -0.59 -0.67
C PRO A 30 11.40 -0.02 -1.80
N ARG A 31 11.33 -0.66 -2.97
CA ARG A 31 11.79 -0.14 -4.25
C ARG A 31 10.59 0.40 -5.03
N HIS A 32 10.54 1.72 -5.17
CA HIS A 32 9.52 2.41 -5.97
C HIS A 32 9.91 2.40 -7.45
N GLU A 33 8.96 2.04 -8.30
CA GLU A 33 9.03 2.06 -9.75
C GLU A 33 7.85 2.87 -10.31
N SER A 34 8.14 4.02 -10.90
CA SER A 34 7.10 4.90 -11.46
C SER A 34 6.82 4.58 -12.93
N LYS A 35 5.54 4.47 -13.29
CA LYS A 35 5.09 4.22 -14.67
C LYS A 35 4.10 5.30 -15.09
N ASN A 36 3.87 5.42 -16.40
CA ASN A 36 2.96 6.42 -16.98
C ASN A 36 1.48 6.24 -16.56
N TRP A 37 1.13 5.09 -15.98
CA TRP A 37 -0.24 4.70 -15.65
C TRP A 37 -0.43 4.32 -14.17
N GLY A 38 0.61 4.46 -13.34
CA GLY A 38 0.58 4.11 -11.92
C GLY A 38 1.98 3.91 -11.34
N ASP A 39 2.04 3.76 -10.02
CA ASP A 39 3.28 3.53 -9.28
C ASP A 39 3.29 2.12 -8.70
N TRP A 40 4.44 1.45 -8.79
CA TRP A 40 4.63 0.11 -8.25
C TRP A 40 5.66 0.14 -7.11
N ILE A 41 5.41 -0.64 -6.07
CA ILE A 41 6.36 -0.85 -4.97
C ILE A 41 6.68 -2.33 -4.87
N HIS A 42 7.97 -2.63 -4.92
CA HIS A 42 8.52 -3.97 -4.75
C HIS A 42 9.32 -4.06 -3.45
N PHE A 43 9.42 -5.27 -2.89
CA PHE A 43 10.28 -5.57 -1.76
C PHE A 43 11.37 -6.56 -2.18
N GLU A 44 12.62 -6.33 -1.75
CA GLU A 44 13.73 -7.21 -2.13
C GLU A 44 13.53 -8.63 -1.58
N GLY A 45 13.77 -9.64 -2.43
CA GLY A 45 13.60 -11.04 -2.05
C GLY A 45 12.15 -11.50 -1.92
N SER A 46 11.18 -10.64 -2.25
CA SER A 46 9.75 -10.88 -2.09
C SER A 46 9.03 -10.80 -3.44
N ARG A 47 8.01 -11.64 -3.60
CA ARG A 47 7.05 -11.61 -4.71
C ARG A 47 5.85 -10.71 -4.44
N THR A 48 5.74 -10.18 -3.23
CA THR A 48 4.70 -9.22 -2.87
C THR A 48 4.92 -7.90 -3.60
N VAL A 49 3.86 -7.39 -4.22
CA VAL A 49 3.87 -6.13 -4.99
C VAL A 49 2.71 -5.25 -4.55
N ILE A 50 2.96 -3.95 -4.46
CA ILE A 50 1.90 -2.95 -4.25
C ILE A 50 1.77 -2.15 -5.53
N SER A 51 0.61 -2.22 -6.17
CA SER A 51 0.23 -1.31 -7.25
C SER A 51 -0.55 -0.13 -6.66
N ILE A 52 -0.21 1.08 -7.11
CA ILE A 52 -0.75 2.33 -6.58
C ILE A 52 -1.25 3.16 -7.75
N GLU A 53 -2.51 3.58 -7.69
CA GLU A 53 -3.04 4.54 -8.66
C GLU A 53 -2.62 5.94 -8.23
N SER A 54 -1.95 6.64 -9.15
CA SER A 54 -1.34 7.93 -8.88
C SER A 54 -1.72 8.91 -9.97
N MET A 55 -2.28 10.05 -9.57
CA MET A 55 -2.66 11.13 -10.47
C MET A 55 -1.93 12.40 -10.04
N ARG A 56 -1.00 12.86 -10.89
CA ARG A 56 -0.14 14.04 -10.63
C ARG A 56 0.65 13.96 -9.32
N GLY A 57 1.04 12.75 -8.91
CA GLY A 57 1.85 12.49 -7.71
C GLY A 57 1.05 12.34 -6.41
N LEU A 58 -0.28 12.42 -6.48
CA LEU A 58 -1.19 12.11 -5.38
C LEU A 58 -1.81 10.73 -5.61
N THR A 59 -2.07 10.02 -4.52
CA THR A 59 -2.62 8.67 -4.51
C THR A 59 -3.73 8.54 -3.47
N SER A 60 -4.71 7.70 -3.80
CA SER A 60 -5.85 7.39 -2.92
C SER A 60 -6.30 5.93 -2.99
N SER A 61 -5.71 5.11 -3.85
CA SER A 61 -6.07 3.69 -4.03
C SER A 61 -4.82 2.85 -4.30
N ALA A 62 -4.83 1.63 -3.77
CA ALA A 62 -3.73 0.69 -3.93
C ALA A 62 -4.23 -0.75 -3.83
N THR A 63 -3.56 -1.65 -4.53
CA THR A 63 -3.78 -3.10 -4.42
C THR A 63 -2.47 -3.76 -4.03
N ILE A 64 -2.52 -4.59 -2.99
CA ILE A 64 -1.40 -5.41 -2.56
C ILE A 64 -1.64 -6.83 -3.08
N GLU A 65 -0.73 -7.29 -3.93
CA GLU A 65 -0.69 -8.67 -4.42
C GLU A 65 0.33 -9.45 -3.57
N HIS A 66 -0.16 -10.39 -2.77
CA HIS A 66 0.65 -11.19 -1.83
C HIS A 66 1.00 -12.56 -2.41
N SER A 67 2.26 -12.96 -2.23
CA SER A 67 2.65 -14.37 -2.32
C SER A 67 2.21 -15.10 -1.04
N GLU A 68 1.60 -16.28 -1.16
CA GLU A 68 1.04 -17.03 -0.02
C GLU A 68 2.08 -17.26 1.09
N ASP A 69 3.32 -17.60 0.72
CA ASP A 69 4.42 -17.86 1.66
C ASP A 69 4.94 -16.60 2.38
N GLU A 70 4.68 -15.40 1.87
CA GLU A 70 5.23 -14.13 2.37
C GLU A 70 4.18 -13.26 3.09
N ALA A 71 2.90 -13.61 2.90
CA ALA A 71 1.78 -12.87 3.42
C ALA A 71 1.82 -12.77 4.95
N GLU A 72 2.31 -13.79 5.65
CA GLU A 72 2.36 -13.80 7.12
C GLU A 72 3.43 -12.86 7.70
N GLU A 73 4.50 -12.57 6.95
CA GLU A 73 5.62 -11.75 7.44
C GLU A 73 5.49 -10.27 7.03
N LEU A 74 5.14 -10.01 5.76
CA LEU A 74 5.14 -8.66 5.21
C LEU A 74 3.83 -7.92 5.41
N THR A 75 2.69 -8.62 5.26
CA THR A 75 1.37 -7.99 5.25
C THR A 75 1.08 -7.16 6.49
N PRO A 76 1.33 -7.63 7.74
CA PRO A 76 1.04 -6.83 8.92
C PRO A 76 1.80 -5.49 8.93
N SER A 77 3.04 -5.49 8.44
CA SER A 77 3.88 -4.29 8.37
C SER A 77 3.45 -3.35 7.24
N ILE A 78 3.03 -3.90 6.10
CA ILE A 78 2.46 -3.11 5.00
C ILE A 78 1.16 -2.44 5.48
N LEU A 79 0.22 -3.20 6.04
CA LEU A 79 -1.06 -2.67 6.50
C LEU A 79 -0.87 -1.57 7.56
N ARG A 80 0.06 -1.74 8.49
CA ARG A 80 0.40 -0.68 9.47
C ARG A 80 0.93 0.60 8.83
N ALA A 81 1.75 0.48 7.78
CA ALA A 81 2.24 1.66 7.07
C ALA A 81 1.09 2.45 6.44
N PHE A 82 0.11 1.76 5.86
CA PHE A 82 -1.09 2.37 5.27
C PHE A 82 -2.06 2.91 6.34
N GLY A 83 -2.26 2.19 7.45
CA GLY A 83 -3.07 2.64 8.58
C GLY A 83 -2.56 3.94 9.20
N ARG A 84 -1.24 4.14 9.29
CA ARG A 84 -0.63 5.43 9.71
C ARG A 84 -0.95 6.60 8.78
N LEU A 85 -1.23 6.32 7.51
CA LEU A 85 -1.67 7.29 6.52
C LEU A 85 -3.20 7.41 6.47
N LYS A 86 -3.91 6.75 7.40
CA LYS A 86 -5.36 6.68 7.52
C LYS A 86 -6.08 6.00 6.37
N TRP A 87 -5.35 5.16 5.63
CA TRP A 87 -5.98 4.30 4.63
C TRP A 87 -6.79 3.22 5.33
N ILE A 88 -7.81 2.74 4.62
CA ILE A 88 -8.70 1.67 5.03
C ILE A 88 -8.58 0.51 4.04
N GLY A 89 -8.95 -0.68 4.49
CA GLY A 89 -9.07 -1.84 3.63
C GLY A 89 -10.48 -1.97 3.08
N ILE A 90 -10.61 -2.52 1.87
CA ILE A 90 -11.88 -2.81 1.20
C ILE A 90 -12.00 -4.33 1.05
N GLY A 91 -12.96 -4.92 1.78
CA GLY A 91 -13.26 -6.35 1.76
C GLY A 91 -14.65 -6.64 1.20
N GLU A 92 -15.05 -7.93 1.21
CA GLU A 92 -16.36 -8.37 0.71
C GLU A 92 -17.53 -7.74 1.51
N ASP A 93 -17.35 -7.57 2.82
CA ASP A 93 -18.32 -6.97 3.73
C ASP A 93 -18.23 -5.43 3.79
N GLY A 94 -17.38 -4.82 2.97
CA GLY A 94 -17.15 -3.38 2.90
C GLY A 94 -15.84 -2.93 3.55
N GLU A 95 -15.83 -1.69 4.06
CA GLU A 95 -14.65 -1.02 4.61
C GLU A 95 -14.24 -1.59 5.96
N TYR A 96 -12.94 -1.76 6.19
CA TYR A 96 -12.38 -2.15 7.48
C TYR A 96 -11.15 -1.32 7.86
N PRO A 97 -10.94 -1.07 9.17
CA PRO A 97 -9.79 -0.29 9.62
C PRO A 97 -8.48 -1.08 9.46
N LEU A 98 -7.40 -0.35 9.23
CA LEU A 98 -6.03 -0.87 9.29
C LEU A 98 -5.40 -0.47 10.62
N ASP A 99 -4.64 -1.38 11.24
CA ASP A 99 -3.89 -1.14 12.49
C ASP A 99 -2.74 -0.13 12.33
#